data_AF-A0A839UFT2-F1
#
_entry.id   AF-A0A839UFT2-F1
#
_cell.length_a   1.000
_cell.length_b   1.000
_cell.length_c   1.000
_cell.angle_alpha   90.00
_cell.angle_beta   90.00
_cell.angle_gamma   90.00
#
_symmetry.space_group_name_H-M   'P 1'
#
loop_
_entity.id
_entity.type
_entity.pdbx_description
1 polymer ?
#
loop_
_entity_poly.entity_id
_entity_poly.type
_entity_poly.pdbx_seq_one_letter_code
_entity_poly.pdbx_strand_id
1 'polypeptide(L)'
;MPTDSLATNVKPVEKKPYFDAHYLAPDMVQLQASPLLIDTGQKRILVDTGLTSGTDWAARAGRLTKTLGAAGIAADSISMVVLTHCHPDHIGGLVADPAKQFPSADLILSEAELAIWNSPDAASKLPKWAAEFVPMVQR
;
A
#
# COMPACT_ATOMS: atom_id res chain seq x y z
N MET A 1 3.49 11.04 -8.77
CA MET A 1 3.62 11.78 -7.50
C MET A 1 4.67 12.87 -7.70
N PRO A 2 4.47 14.10 -7.22
CA PRO A 2 5.48 15.15 -7.33
C PRO A 2 6.82 14.74 -6.69
N THR A 3 7.94 15.10 -7.30
CA THR A 3 9.28 14.81 -6.75
C THR A 3 9.55 15.51 -5.42
N ASP A 4 8.86 16.62 -5.14
CA ASP A 4 8.95 17.30 -3.84
C ASP A 4 8.31 16.54 -2.68
N SER A 5 7.54 15.48 -2.96
CA SER A 5 7.09 14.53 -1.94
C SER A 5 8.17 13.52 -1.54
N LEU A 6 9.32 13.50 -2.23
CA LEU A 6 10.47 12.64 -1.94
C LEU A 6 11.64 13.45 -1.40
N ALA A 7 12.45 12.82 -0.56
CA ALA A 7 13.66 13.43 0.01
C ALA A 7 13.39 14.85 0.54
N THR A 8 12.33 14.98 1.37
CA THR A 8 11.81 16.26 1.88
C THR A 8 12.80 17.02 2.76
N ASN A 9 13.87 16.34 3.20
CA ASN A 9 14.98 16.89 3.97
C ASN A 9 16.17 17.35 3.10
N VAL A 10 16.10 17.24 1.78
CA VAL A 10 17.17 17.63 0.84
C VAL A 10 16.84 18.95 0.15
N LYS A 11 17.83 19.82 -0.09
CA LYS A 11 17.57 21.10 -0.76
C LYS A 11 17.18 20.86 -2.22
N PRO A 12 16.24 21.63 -2.80
CA PRO A 12 15.83 21.48 -4.20
C PRO A 12 17.00 21.53 -5.20
N VAL A 13 18.01 22.37 -4.94
CA VAL A 13 19.21 22.52 -5.78
C VAL A 13 20.07 21.25 -5.86
N GLU A 14 19.95 20.35 -4.88
CA GLU A 14 20.67 19.06 -4.83
C GLU A 14 19.83 17.93 -5.45
N LYS A 15 18.49 18.00 -5.32
CA LYS A 15 17.57 16.95 -5.81
C LYS A 15 17.52 16.86 -7.33
N LYS A 16 17.38 17.99 -8.02
CA LYS A 16 17.20 17.98 -9.48
C LYS A 16 18.41 17.36 -10.22
N PRO A 17 19.67 17.75 -9.94
CA PRO A 17 20.83 17.11 -10.56
C PRO A 17 20.89 15.60 -10.29
N TYR A 18 20.49 15.16 -9.11
CA TYR A 18 20.45 13.72 -8.77
C TYR A 18 19.43 12.98 -9.64
N PHE A 19 18.19 13.47 -9.74
CA PHE A 19 17.19 12.82 -10.59
C PHE A 19 17.60 12.81 -12.07
N ASP A 20 18.13 13.94 -12.57
CA ASP A 20 18.64 14.04 -13.93
C ASP A 20 19.77 13.01 -14.19
N ALA A 21 20.72 12.88 -13.27
CA ALA A 21 21.86 11.95 -13.38
C ALA A 21 21.44 10.46 -13.35
N HIS A 22 20.26 10.16 -12.78
CA HIS A 22 19.72 8.81 -12.68
C HIS A 22 18.57 8.53 -13.67
N TYR A 23 18.38 9.40 -14.67
CA TYR A 23 17.33 9.26 -15.69
C TYR A 23 15.92 9.20 -15.09
N LEU A 24 15.71 9.86 -13.96
CA LEU A 24 14.41 10.02 -13.32
C LEU A 24 13.79 11.34 -13.75
N ALA A 25 12.46 11.37 -13.93
CA ALA A 25 11.78 12.59 -14.29
C ALA A 25 11.90 13.64 -13.15
N PRO A 26 12.22 14.90 -13.47
CA PRO A 26 12.63 15.90 -12.48
C PRO A 26 11.48 16.39 -11.59
N ASP A 27 10.24 16.31 -12.09
CA ASP A 27 9.06 16.88 -11.42
C ASP A 27 8.08 15.82 -10.92
N MET A 28 8.12 14.61 -11.48
CA MET A 28 7.15 13.55 -11.21
C MET A 28 7.82 12.19 -11.12
N VAL A 29 7.58 11.49 -10.02
CA VAL A 29 7.95 10.08 -9.85
C VAL A 29 6.75 9.17 -10.07
N GLN A 30 7.01 8.07 -10.78
CA GLN A 30 6.10 6.94 -10.85
C GLN A 30 6.27 6.09 -9.58
N LEU A 31 5.37 6.27 -8.62
CA LEU A 31 5.30 5.40 -7.44
C LEU A 31 4.73 4.04 -7.86
N GLN A 32 5.43 2.97 -7.50
CA GLN A 32 4.99 1.60 -7.74
C GLN A 32 4.56 0.95 -6.42
N ALA A 33 3.26 0.79 -6.22
CA ALA A 33 2.75 -0.09 -5.17
C ALA A 33 2.76 -1.53 -5.71
N SER A 34 3.68 -2.35 -5.21
CA SER A 34 3.95 -3.69 -5.73
C SER A 34 3.77 -4.73 -4.62
N PRO A 35 2.54 -5.22 -4.39
CA PRO A 35 2.32 -6.39 -3.55
C PRO A 35 3.15 -7.59 -4.01
N LEU A 36 3.66 -8.36 -3.07
CA LEU A 36 4.45 -9.56 -3.34
C LEU A 36 3.62 -10.81 -3.03
N LEU A 37 3.54 -11.74 -3.97
CA LEU A 37 2.99 -13.07 -3.71
C LEU A 37 4.12 -14.08 -3.53
N ILE A 38 4.08 -14.80 -2.42
CA ILE A 38 4.97 -15.93 -2.12
C ILE A 38 4.13 -17.21 -2.20
N ASP A 39 4.47 -18.10 -3.13
CA ASP A 39 3.88 -19.42 -3.25
C ASP A 39 4.90 -20.48 -2.79
N THR A 40 4.59 -21.18 -1.70
CA THR A 40 5.45 -22.22 -1.14
C THR A 40 5.11 -23.62 -1.67
N GLY A 41 4.12 -23.73 -2.56
CA GLY A 41 3.49 -24.98 -2.98
C GLY A 41 2.44 -25.53 -2.00
N GLN A 42 2.43 -25.05 -0.75
CA GLN A 42 1.45 -25.41 0.28
C GLN A 42 0.59 -24.23 0.71
N LYS A 43 1.16 -23.03 0.66
CA LYS A 43 0.52 -21.77 1.07
C LYS A 43 0.83 -20.68 0.05
N ARG A 44 -0.14 -19.79 -0.12
CA ARG A 44 0.02 -18.52 -0.83
C ARG A 44 -0.08 -17.38 0.17
N ILE A 45 1.00 -16.63 0.27
CA ILE A 45 1.16 -15.52 1.20
C ILE A 45 1.26 -14.25 0.37
N LEU A 46 0.31 -13.34 0.56
CA LEU A 46 0.31 -12.05 -0.07
C LEU A 46 0.88 -11.01 0.91
N VAL A 47 1.96 -10.33 0.51
CA VAL A 47 2.54 -9.22 1.28
C VAL A 47 2.03 -7.91 0.68
N ASP A 48 1.30 -7.15 1.50
CA ASP A 48 0.54 -5.96 1.15
C ASP A 48 -0.54 -6.17 0.08
N THR A 49 -1.40 -5.18 -0.12
CA THR A 49 -2.57 -5.28 -1.01
C THR A 49 -2.71 -4.12 -2.00
N GLY A 50 -1.77 -3.16 -1.97
CA GLY A 50 -1.77 -2.02 -2.87
C GLY A 50 -2.82 -0.97 -2.50
N LEU A 51 -2.97 0.04 -3.36
CA LEU A 51 -4.00 1.08 -3.22
C LEU A 51 -5.35 0.60 -3.76
N THR A 52 -6.42 1.21 -3.28
CA THR A 52 -7.76 1.17 -3.89
C THR A 52 -7.76 1.76 -5.31
N SER A 53 -8.61 1.20 -6.19
CA SER A 53 -8.86 1.77 -7.52
C SER A 53 -9.70 3.06 -7.46
N GLY A 54 -9.54 3.94 -8.45
CA GLY A 54 -10.50 5.03 -8.69
C GLY A 54 -10.28 6.30 -7.87
N THR A 55 -9.06 6.51 -7.34
CA THR A 55 -8.67 7.80 -6.77
C THR A 55 -8.06 8.69 -7.86
N ASP A 56 -8.32 10.01 -7.79
CA ASP A 56 -7.86 10.97 -8.80
C ASP A 56 -6.33 10.99 -8.94
N TRP A 57 -5.62 10.88 -7.82
CA TRP A 57 -4.15 10.93 -7.78
C TRP A 57 -3.49 9.59 -8.13
N ALA A 58 -4.24 8.48 -8.13
CA ALA A 58 -3.74 7.14 -8.44
C ALA A 58 -4.63 6.39 -9.44
N ALA A 59 -5.05 7.07 -10.51
CA ALA A 59 -5.95 6.53 -11.54
C ALA A 59 -5.50 5.18 -12.17
N ARG A 60 -4.22 4.81 -12.05
CA ARG A 60 -3.64 3.55 -12.57
C ARG A 60 -3.45 2.47 -11.49
N ALA A 61 -3.81 2.72 -10.24
CA ALA A 61 -3.66 1.80 -9.12
C ALA A 61 -4.85 0.83 -9.00
N GLY A 62 -4.96 0.09 -7.89
CA GLY A 62 -6.06 -0.86 -7.67
C GLY A 62 -6.06 -2.07 -8.60
N ARG A 63 -4.87 -2.49 -9.05
CA ARG A 63 -4.74 -3.56 -10.05
C ARG A 63 -4.58 -4.96 -9.46
N LEU A 64 -4.54 -5.11 -8.14
CA LEU A 64 -4.19 -6.37 -7.48
C LEU A 64 -5.11 -7.52 -7.91
N THR A 65 -6.43 -7.40 -7.71
CA THR A 65 -7.41 -8.45 -8.06
C THR A 65 -7.32 -8.84 -9.53
N LYS A 66 -7.23 -7.85 -10.42
CA LYS A 66 -7.09 -8.07 -11.86
C LYS A 66 -5.78 -8.80 -12.19
N THR A 67 -4.69 -8.47 -11.51
CA THR A 67 -3.36 -9.05 -11.74
C THR A 67 -3.31 -10.50 -11.25
N LEU A 68 -3.87 -10.80 -10.07
CA LEU A 68 -4.03 -12.17 -9.58
C LEU A 68 -4.87 -13.02 -10.53
N GLY A 69 -6.02 -12.52 -10.97
CA GLY A 69 -6.88 -13.21 -11.94
C GLY A 69 -6.20 -13.47 -13.27
N ALA A 70 -5.44 -12.51 -13.80
CA ALA A 70 -4.65 -12.68 -15.02
C ALA A 70 -3.52 -13.72 -14.88
N ALA A 71 -3.03 -13.94 -13.66
CA ALA A 71 -2.05 -14.97 -13.33
C ALA A 71 -2.69 -16.34 -13.02
N GLY A 72 -4.02 -16.48 -13.09
CA GLY A 72 -4.74 -17.72 -12.75
C GLY A 72 -4.81 -17.98 -11.24
N ILE A 73 -4.67 -16.94 -10.42
CA ILE A 73 -4.65 -17.05 -8.96
C ILE A 73 -5.97 -16.54 -8.42
N ALA A 74 -6.77 -17.46 -7.89
CA ALA A 74 -8.04 -17.14 -7.26
C ALA A 74 -7.80 -16.52 -5.87
N ALA A 75 -8.63 -15.53 -5.48
CA ALA A 75 -8.44 -14.81 -4.23
C ALA A 75 -8.67 -15.69 -2.99
N ASP A 76 -9.55 -16.69 -3.09
CA ASP A 76 -9.79 -17.72 -2.07
C ASP A 76 -8.60 -18.67 -1.87
N SER A 77 -7.69 -18.76 -2.85
CA SER A 77 -6.47 -19.55 -2.73
C SER A 77 -5.38 -18.86 -1.90
N ILE A 78 -5.56 -17.57 -1.57
CA ILE A 78 -4.65 -16.84 -0.69
C ILE A 78 -4.92 -17.28 0.75
N SER A 79 -3.90 -17.87 1.37
CA SER A 79 -3.98 -18.40 2.74
C SER A 79 -3.62 -17.37 3.81
N MET A 80 -2.88 -16.33 3.44
CA MET A 80 -2.41 -15.32 4.38
C MET A 80 -2.18 -14.00 3.66
N VAL A 81 -2.57 -12.90 4.30
CA VAL A 81 -2.23 -11.54 3.91
C VAL A 81 -1.39 -10.93 5.02
N VAL A 82 -0.14 -10.58 4.73
CA VAL A 82 0.78 -9.94 5.66
C VAL A 82 0.90 -8.47 5.27
N LEU A 83 0.50 -7.58 6.15
CA LEU A 83 0.68 -6.15 5.95
C LEU A 83 2.03 -5.73 6.53
N THR A 84 2.84 -5.03 5.74
CA THR A 84 4.06 -4.39 6.22
C THR A 84 3.73 -3.25 7.18
N HIS A 85 2.70 -2.48 6.84
CA HIS A 85 2.11 -1.40 7.63
C HIS A 85 0.75 -0.98 7.05
N CYS A 86 0.05 -0.03 7.70
CA CYS A 86 -1.34 0.31 7.37
C CYS A 86 -1.51 1.59 6.52
N HIS A 87 -0.46 2.08 5.85
CA HIS A 87 -0.66 3.18 4.90
C HIS A 87 -1.59 2.75 3.74
N PRO A 88 -2.33 3.70 3.14
CA PRO A 88 -3.37 3.41 2.14
C PRO A 88 -2.87 2.70 0.89
N ASP A 89 -1.59 2.82 0.55
CA ASP A 89 -0.95 2.12 -0.55
C ASP A 89 -0.55 0.68 -0.26
N HIS A 90 -0.72 0.24 0.98
CA HIS A 90 -0.47 -1.13 1.43
C HIS A 90 -1.76 -1.84 1.81
N ILE A 91 -2.59 -1.22 2.64
CA ILE A 91 -3.88 -1.80 3.09
C ILE A 91 -5.04 -1.50 2.14
N GLY A 92 -4.86 -0.63 1.14
CA GLY A 92 -5.90 -0.14 0.23
C GLY A 92 -6.71 -1.22 -0.48
N GLY A 93 -6.10 -2.36 -0.81
CA GLY A 93 -6.78 -3.50 -1.40
C GLY A 93 -7.80 -4.19 -0.48
N LEU A 94 -7.75 -3.93 0.84
CA LEU A 94 -8.65 -4.51 1.84
C LEU A 94 -9.84 -3.59 2.19
N VAL A 95 -9.89 -2.36 1.69
CA VAL A 95 -10.76 -1.28 2.20
C VAL A 95 -12.26 -1.50 2.02
N ALA A 96 -12.66 -2.26 1.00
CA ALA A 96 -14.06 -2.53 0.75
C ALA A 96 -14.64 -3.53 1.76
N ASP A 97 -13.99 -4.70 1.90
CA ASP A 97 -14.36 -5.75 2.85
C ASP A 97 -13.27 -6.83 2.91
N PRO A 98 -12.55 -6.92 4.04
CA PRO A 98 -11.59 -7.95 4.41
C PRO A 98 -11.83 -9.33 3.81
N ALA A 99 -12.95 -9.82 4.34
CA ALA A 99 -13.41 -11.18 4.29
C ALA A 99 -14.07 -11.51 2.96
N LYS A 100 -14.52 -10.51 2.19
CA LYS A 100 -14.94 -10.75 0.81
C LYS A 100 -13.77 -10.80 -0.15
N GLN A 101 -12.75 -9.99 0.10
CA GLN A 101 -11.62 -9.87 -0.81
C GLN A 101 -10.70 -11.09 -0.73
N PHE A 102 -10.38 -11.57 0.47
CA PHE A 102 -9.57 -12.77 0.70
C PHE A 102 -10.22 -13.66 1.77
N PRO A 103 -11.29 -14.41 1.42
CA PRO A 103 -12.16 -15.07 2.39
C PRO A 103 -11.51 -16.18 3.22
N SER A 104 -10.39 -16.73 2.73
CA SER A 104 -9.68 -17.83 3.38
C SER A 104 -8.36 -17.40 4.02
N ALA A 105 -8.04 -16.11 3.98
CA ALA A 105 -6.76 -15.61 4.43
C ALA A 105 -6.78 -15.20 5.90
N ASP A 106 -5.78 -15.63 6.65
CA ASP A 106 -5.43 -14.97 7.91
C ASP A 106 -4.84 -13.58 7.60
N LEU A 107 -5.31 -12.54 8.30
CA LEU A 107 -4.74 -11.19 8.23
C LEU A 107 -3.69 -11.02 9.32
N ILE A 108 -2.46 -10.72 8.91
CA ILE A 108 -1.31 -10.58 9.80
C ILE A 108 -0.82 -9.14 9.77
N LEU A 109 -0.71 -8.53 10.94
CA LEU A 109 -0.18 -7.18 11.15
C LEU A 109 0.66 -7.15 12.43
N SER A 110 1.68 -6.30 12.45
CA SER A 110 2.43 -6.01 13.68
C SER A 110 1.50 -5.43 14.77
N GLU A 111 1.62 -5.93 15.99
CA GLU A 111 0.88 -5.38 17.14
C GLU A 111 1.17 -3.89 17.35
N ALA A 112 2.43 -3.46 17.15
CA ALA A 112 2.81 -2.06 17.30
C ALA A 112 2.12 -1.16 16.26
N GLU A 113 1.97 -1.64 15.02
CA GLU A 113 1.27 -0.90 13.96
C GLU A 113 -0.22 -0.83 14.28
N LEU A 114 -0.82 -1.96 14.68
CA LEU A 114 -2.21 -1.99 15.10
C LEU A 114 -2.47 -1.02 16.27
N ALA A 115 -1.59 -0.97 17.25
CA ALA A 115 -1.71 -0.08 18.40
C ALA A 115 -1.67 1.41 18.01
N ILE A 116 -0.88 1.79 17.00
CA ILE A 116 -0.83 3.17 16.49
C ILE A 116 -2.14 3.50 15.77
N TRP A 117 -2.57 2.68 14.83
CA TRP A 117 -3.74 2.98 13.99
C TRP A 117 -5.06 2.85 14.74
N ASN A 118 -5.12 1.98 15.76
CA ASN A 118 -6.31 1.77 16.58
C ASN A 118 -6.37 2.68 17.82
N SER A 119 -5.38 3.56 18.04
CA SER A 119 -5.44 4.48 19.18
C SER A 119 -6.47 5.60 18.96
N PRO A 120 -7.14 6.10 20.02
CA PRO A 120 -8.12 7.18 19.88
C PRO A 120 -7.56 8.47 19.25
N ASP A 121 -6.25 8.67 19.39
CA ASP A 121 -5.48 9.81 18.90
C ASP A 121 -4.64 9.47 17.64
N ALA A 122 -4.91 8.36 16.95
CA ALA A 122 -4.11 7.89 15.80
C ALA A 122 -3.85 8.98 14.75
N ALA A 123 -4.86 9.79 14.44
CA ALA A 123 -4.75 10.89 13.47
C ALA A 123 -3.69 11.95 13.85
N SER A 124 -3.37 12.11 15.13
CA SER A 124 -2.33 13.03 15.62
C SER A 124 -0.92 12.45 15.54
N LYS A 125 -0.80 11.12 15.48
CA LYS A 125 0.47 10.37 15.42
C LYS A 125 0.92 10.09 13.99
N LEU A 126 0.01 10.20 13.03
CA LEU A 126 0.26 9.93 11.63
C LEU A 126 0.51 11.22 10.84
N PRO A 127 1.26 11.15 9.73
CA PRO A 127 1.30 12.24 8.77
C PRO A 127 -0.10 12.62 8.31
N LYS A 128 -0.35 13.92 8.06
CA LYS A 128 -1.67 14.44 7.68
C LYS A 128 -2.34 13.65 6.55
N TRP A 129 -1.56 13.26 5.54
CA TRP A 129 -2.05 12.50 4.39
C TRP A 129 -2.49 11.07 4.73
N ALA A 130 -1.94 10.47 5.79
CA ALA A 130 -2.31 9.14 6.27
C ALA A 130 -3.44 9.20 7.31
N ALA A 131 -3.49 10.27 8.11
CA ALA A 131 -4.49 10.48 9.16
C ALA A 131 -5.94 10.43 8.64
N GLU A 132 -6.19 10.89 7.41
CA GLU A 132 -7.50 10.83 6.76
C GLU A 132 -8.01 9.39 6.57
N PHE A 133 -7.12 8.41 6.60
CA PHE A 133 -7.42 6.99 6.41
C PHE A 133 -7.55 6.21 7.72
N VAL A 134 -7.37 6.84 8.89
CA VAL A 134 -7.56 6.17 10.19
C VAL A 134 -8.92 5.46 10.32
N PRO A 135 -10.07 6.06 9.93
CA PRO A 135 -11.37 5.40 10.05
C PRO A 135 -11.55 4.16 9.18
N MET A 136 -10.61 3.89 8.27
CA MET A 136 -10.57 2.70 7.43
C MET A 136 -10.02 1.49 8.19
N VAL A 137 -9.08 1.73 9.11
CA VAL A 137 -8.37 0.69 9.87
C VAL A 137 -9.08 0.36 11.17
N GLN A 138 -9.75 1.33 11.80
CA GLN A 138 -10.47 1.19 13.07
C GLN A 138 -11.82 0.46 12.98
N ARG A 139 -12.12 -0.20 11.85
CA ARG A 139 -13.43 -0.82 11.60
C ARG A 139 -13.56 -2.21 12.19
#